data_AF-A0A535NG52-F1
#
_entry.id   AF-A0A535NG52-F1
#
_cell.length_a   1.000
_cell.length_b   1.000
_cell.length_c   1.000
_cell.angle_alpha   90.00
_cell.angle_beta   90.00
_cell.angle_gamma   90.00
#
_symmetry.space_group_name_H-M   'P 1'
#
loop_
_entity.id
_entity.type
_entity.pdbx_description
1 polymer ?
#
loop_
_entity_poly.entity_id
_entity_poly.type
_entity_poly.pdbx_seq_one_letter_code
_entity_poly.pdbx_strand_id
1 'polypeptide(L)'
;MKPRASPSFLCGLARRSTGQPRWSVPRCFPPRSCLRGQNMLDRRINKLKENLMRQADEGLVVRHLVDANPRGDDMLGEVCRAAVLLHPSASFEQALTLARTMAYIVYIDDYLEEEHPELDLADYRRVCQNFLLWPNRDLSQMPLVNATVARKIEEQFREDEVPEEWTAMRRLVWEKSIWTMLQENHWLKHKERVTLDAYLANGMYSSSFPIVQVSILAFSYQDVSQELKNRIFGHICQASRVVRLANDLRTHERESAQGRFNSVDLISGGSAERTLDSARDAVRHLMEEEFEQLKKAIARERRTGITQQFLSHLVDSTQVLLDFYEVPGGRHSQGRPDRALKAS
;
A
#
# COMPACT_ATOMS: atom_id res chain seq x y z
N MET A 1 -3.65 -63.56 -1.66
CA MET A 1 -2.79 -63.68 -2.87
C MET A 1 -2.50 -62.29 -3.39
N LYS A 2 -1.24 -62.04 -3.75
CA LYS A 2 -0.60 -60.74 -4.06
C LYS A 2 -1.28 -59.99 -5.23
N PRO A 3 -1.29 -58.65 -5.23
CA PRO A 3 -1.49 -57.86 -6.44
C PRO A 3 -0.20 -57.91 -7.30
N ARG A 4 -0.37 -58.06 -8.62
CA ARG A 4 0.72 -57.98 -9.61
C ARG A 4 1.14 -56.52 -9.80
N ALA A 5 2.41 -56.26 -9.53
CA ALA A 5 3.14 -55.07 -9.95
C ALA A 5 3.91 -55.36 -11.25
N SER A 6 4.31 -54.26 -11.90
CA SER A 6 5.48 -54.03 -12.77
C SER A 6 5.15 -53.64 -14.22
N PRO A 7 6.04 -52.88 -14.92
CA PRO A 7 7.37 -52.43 -14.50
C PRO A 7 7.67 -50.92 -14.71
N SER A 8 8.45 -50.42 -13.76
CA SER A 8 9.49 -49.40 -13.93
C SER A 8 10.50 -49.80 -15.00
N PHE A 9 10.86 -48.86 -15.89
CA PHE A 9 12.12 -48.90 -16.65
C PHE A 9 13.05 -47.81 -16.14
N LEU A 10 14.20 -48.24 -15.62
CA LEU A 10 15.41 -47.48 -15.37
C LEU A 10 16.52 -47.99 -16.30
N CYS A 11 17.56 -47.17 -16.43
CA CYS A 11 18.88 -47.41 -17.02
C CYS A 11 18.98 -47.25 -18.54
N GLY A 12 20.02 -46.63 -19.10
CA GLY A 12 21.25 -46.00 -18.58
C GLY A 12 21.64 -44.89 -19.58
N LEU A 13 22.83 -44.32 -19.62
CA LEU A 13 24.08 -44.37 -18.87
C LEU A 13 24.93 -43.25 -19.50
N ALA A 14 25.82 -42.66 -18.72
CA ALA A 14 26.63 -41.51 -19.12
C ALA A 14 27.64 -41.79 -20.25
N ARG A 15 27.98 -40.74 -21.01
CA ARG A 15 29.35 -40.47 -21.46
C ARG A 15 29.66 -38.98 -21.46
N ARG A 16 30.77 -38.64 -20.77
CA ARG A 16 31.52 -37.37 -20.85
C ARG A 16 32.18 -37.25 -22.22
N SER A 17 32.28 -36.02 -22.76
CA SER A 17 33.54 -35.43 -23.25
C SER A 17 33.35 -34.01 -23.80
N THR A 18 34.05 -33.05 -23.19
CA THR A 18 34.79 -31.91 -23.78
C THR A 18 34.13 -30.92 -24.74
N GLY A 19 34.15 -29.64 -24.35
CA GLY A 19 34.13 -28.50 -25.28
C GLY A 19 33.57 -27.21 -24.70
N GLN A 20 34.37 -26.45 -23.92
CA GLN A 20 34.07 -25.04 -23.66
C GLN A 20 34.17 -24.22 -24.96
N PRO A 21 33.34 -23.19 -25.10
CA PRO A 21 33.87 -21.85 -25.38
C PRO A 21 33.56 -20.91 -24.21
N ARG A 22 34.62 -20.32 -23.64
CA ARG A 22 34.54 -19.20 -22.70
C ARG A 22 33.98 -17.98 -23.43
N TRP A 23 32.71 -17.66 -23.18
CA TRP A 23 32.18 -16.32 -23.43
C TRP A 23 32.38 -15.52 -22.15
N SER A 24 33.44 -14.71 -22.12
CA SER A 24 33.65 -13.68 -21.11
C SER A 24 32.59 -12.60 -21.27
N VAL A 25 31.49 -12.73 -20.51
CA VAL A 25 30.55 -11.62 -20.30
C VAL A 25 31.29 -10.55 -19.48
N PRO A 26 31.40 -9.30 -19.96
CA PRO A 26 31.91 -8.23 -19.13
C PRO A 26 30.98 -8.06 -17.93
N ARG A 27 31.49 -8.28 -16.72
CA ARG A 27 30.81 -7.84 -15.49
C ARG A 27 30.79 -6.31 -15.52
N CYS A 28 29.70 -5.74 -16.01
CA CYS A 28 29.37 -4.34 -15.76
C CYS A 28 29.14 -4.19 -14.26
N PHE A 29 30.18 -3.74 -13.54
CA PHE A 29 30.00 -3.21 -12.21
C PHE A 29 29.24 -1.89 -12.34
N PRO A 30 28.14 -1.67 -11.58
CA PRO A 30 27.45 -0.40 -11.60
C PRO A 30 28.41 0.72 -11.14
N PRO A 31 28.25 1.95 -11.65
CA PRO A 31 29.09 3.08 -11.25
C PRO A 31 29.08 3.24 -9.72
N ARG A 32 30.24 3.53 -9.13
CA ARG A 32 30.41 3.72 -7.67
C ARG A 32 29.42 4.74 -7.06
N SER A 33 28.86 5.66 -7.85
CA SER A 33 27.82 6.62 -7.44
C SER A 33 26.45 5.96 -7.19
N CYS A 34 26.03 5.00 -8.02
CA CYS A 34 24.78 4.25 -7.86
C CYS A 34 24.83 3.35 -6.62
N LEU A 35 25.97 2.69 -6.39
CA LEU A 35 26.21 1.87 -5.20
C LEU A 35 26.19 2.71 -3.91
N ARG A 36 26.68 3.96 -3.96
CA ARG A 36 26.66 4.86 -2.81
C ARG A 36 25.24 5.32 -2.46
N GLY A 37 24.41 5.60 -3.46
CA GLY A 37 23.00 5.96 -3.28
C GLY A 37 22.18 4.83 -2.67
N GLN A 38 22.30 3.61 -3.22
CA GLN A 38 21.63 2.42 -2.67
C GLN A 38 22.08 2.13 -1.23
N ASN A 39 23.39 2.18 -0.96
CA ASN A 39 23.91 1.98 0.40
C ASN A 39 23.41 3.03 1.41
N MET A 40 23.13 4.26 1.01
CA MET A 40 22.56 5.27 1.90
C MET A 40 21.08 5.04 2.17
N LEU A 41 20.32 4.65 1.14
CA LEU A 41 18.90 4.31 1.26
C LEU A 41 18.70 3.09 2.17
N ASP A 42 19.48 2.03 1.97
CA ASP A 42 19.42 0.83 2.80
C ASP A 42 19.80 1.11 4.26
N ARG A 43 20.82 1.97 4.50
CA ARG A 43 21.16 2.42 5.87
C ARG A 43 20.02 3.20 6.51
N ARG A 44 19.35 4.07 5.76
CA ARG A 44 18.21 4.85 6.27
C ARG A 44 17.05 3.92 6.63
N ILE A 45 16.70 2.98 5.76
CA ILE A 45 15.65 1.97 5.99
C ILE A 45 15.97 1.13 7.23
N ASN A 46 17.19 0.59 7.32
CA ASN A 46 17.60 -0.22 8.48
C ASN A 46 17.53 0.59 9.78
N LYS A 47 17.95 1.86 9.76
CA LYS A 47 17.86 2.73 10.94
C LYS A 47 16.41 3.02 11.35
N LEU A 48 15.49 3.17 10.40
CA LEU A 48 14.05 3.31 10.70
C LEU A 48 13.52 2.03 11.37
N LYS A 49 13.81 0.87 10.77
CA LYS A 49 13.43 -0.44 11.30
C LYS A 49 13.94 -0.65 12.73
N GLU A 50 15.21 -0.38 12.98
CA GLU A 50 15.79 -0.45 14.33
C GLU A 50 15.10 0.48 15.33
N ASN A 51 14.71 1.70 14.92
CA ASN A 51 14.03 2.64 15.82
C ASN A 51 12.63 2.16 16.18
N LEU A 52 11.87 1.65 15.20
CA LEU A 52 10.55 1.07 15.45
C LEU A 52 10.66 -0.16 16.37
N MET A 53 11.65 -1.03 16.15
CA MET A 53 11.87 -2.21 17.00
C MET A 53 12.27 -1.88 18.45
N ARG A 54 12.81 -0.69 18.72
CA ARG A 54 13.17 -0.24 20.08
C ARG A 54 11.96 0.29 20.87
N GLN A 55 10.83 0.56 20.23
CA GLN A 55 9.62 1.05 20.91
C GLN A 55 8.92 -0.10 21.63
N ALA A 56 9.23 -0.28 22.92
CA ALA A 56 8.76 -1.43 23.71
C ALA A 56 7.22 -1.51 23.81
N ASP A 57 6.53 -0.36 23.84
CA ASP A 57 5.07 -0.29 23.92
C ASP A 57 4.38 -0.61 22.58
N GLU A 58 5.05 -0.42 21.46
CA GLU A 58 4.58 -0.76 20.10
C GLU A 58 5.01 -2.18 19.68
N GLY A 59 5.64 -2.94 20.57
CA GLY A 59 6.26 -4.23 20.25
C GLY A 59 5.33 -5.29 19.65
N LEU A 60 4.03 -5.28 19.99
CA LEU A 60 3.04 -6.20 19.40
C LEU A 60 2.76 -5.87 17.92
N VAL A 61 2.61 -4.58 17.59
CA VAL A 61 2.45 -4.11 16.20
C VAL A 61 3.71 -4.45 15.40
N VAL A 62 4.88 -4.18 15.96
CA VAL A 62 6.16 -4.49 15.29
C VAL A 62 6.31 -5.98 15.03
N ARG A 63 6.00 -6.85 16.01
CA ARG A 63 6.04 -8.31 15.83
C ARG A 63 5.04 -8.79 14.78
N HIS A 64 3.85 -8.20 14.72
CA HIS A 64 2.86 -8.49 13.68
C HIS A 64 3.47 -8.33 12.27
N LEU A 65 4.25 -7.27 12.06
CA LEU A 65 4.89 -6.98 10.77
C LEU A 65 6.19 -7.77 10.49
N VAL A 66 6.79 -8.41 11.51
CA VAL A 66 8.06 -9.14 11.35
C VAL A 66 7.86 -10.65 11.32
N ASP A 67 7.03 -11.18 12.22
CA ASP A 67 6.94 -12.62 12.50
C ASP A 67 5.60 -13.25 12.06
N ALA A 68 4.56 -12.44 11.84
CA ALA A 68 3.18 -12.93 11.73
C ALA A 68 2.39 -12.40 10.51
N ASN A 69 3.04 -11.72 9.56
CA ASN A 69 2.30 -11.09 8.47
C ASN A 69 1.93 -12.11 7.36
N PRO A 70 0.64 -12.26 6.99
CA PRO A 70 0.21 -13.21 5.96
C PRO A 70 0.64 -12.80 4.54
N ARG A 71 1.17 -11.58 4.35
CA ARG A 71 1.48 -10.98 3.04
C ARG A 71 2.95 -11.13 2.61
N GLY A 72 3.86 -11.63 3.46
CA GLY A 72 5.25 -11.94 3.11
C GLY A 72 6.27 -11.74 4.23
N ASP A 73 7.53 -12.13 3.96
CA ASP A 73 8.65 -12.00 4.88
C ASP A 73 9.16 -10.53 4.91
N ASP A 74 9.19 -9.92 6.11
CA ASP A 74 9.67 -8.55 6.40
C ASP A 74 8.78 -7.36 5.95
N MET A 75 7.48 -7.41 6.27
CA MET A 75 6.55 -6.27 6.07
C MET A 75 7.04 -4.98 6.76
N LEU A 76 7.74 -5.10 7.90
CA LEU A 76 8.35 -3.95 8.57
C LEU A 76 9.39 -3.24 7.68
N GLY A 77 10.21 -4.02 6.97
CA GLY A 77 11.15 -3.51 5.98
C GLY A 77 10.44 -2.82 4.80
N GLU A 78 9.31 -3.37 4.34
CA GLU A 78 8.51 -2.79 3.26
C GLU A 78 7.90 -1.44 3.66
N VAL A 79 7.28 -1.32 4.84
CA VAL A 79 6.73 -0.03 5.29
C VAL A 79 7.83 1.02 5.49
N CYS A 80 9.01 0.63 5.99
CA CYS A 80 10.15 1.54 6.11
C CYS A 80 10.68 2.00 4.74
N ARG A 81 10.74 1.09 3.76
CA ARG A 81 11.14 1.41 2.39
C ARG A 81 10.13 2.35 1.74
N ALA A 82 8.85 2.04 1.85
CA ALA A 82 7.78 2.85 1.30
C ALA A 82 7.77 4.27 1.90
N ALA A 83 7.97 4.42 3.22
CA ALA A 83 8.07 5.73 3.86
C ALA A 83 9.19 6.61 3.27
N VAL A 84 10.35 6.01 2.93
CA VAL A 84 11.47 6.73 2.31
C VAL A 84 11.19 7.06 0.84
N LEU A 85 10.56 6.17 0.09
CA LEU A 85 10.27 6.37 -1.33
C LEU A 85 9.10 7.34 -1.58
N LEU A 86 8.08 7.29 -0.71
CA LEU A 86 6.89 8.12 -0.80
C LEU A 86 7.10 9.52 -0.23
N HIS A 87 8.19 9.80 0.48
CA HIS A 87 8.55 11.15 0.90
C HIS A 87 10.09 11.31 0.93
N PRO A 88 10.75 11.38 -0.24
CA PRO A 88 12.21 11.33 -0.34
C PRO A 88 12.89 12.53 0.33
N SER A 89 12.24 13.69 0.34
CA SER A 89 12.69 14.92 1.00
C SER A 89 12.44 14.95 2.51
N ALA A 90 11.78 13.94 3.08
CA ALA A 90 11.49 13.89 4.51
C ALA A 90 12.75 14.01 5.35
N SER A 91 12.65 14.64 6.52
CA SER A 91 13.62 14.44 7.59
C SER A 91 13.63 12.98 8.08
N PHE A 92 14.61 12.59 8.90
CA PHE A 92 14.59 11.26 9.50
C PHE A 92 13.35 11.07 10.39
N GLU A 93 12.99 12.07 11.20
CA GLU A 93 11.82 12.03 12.08
C GLU A 93 10.52 11.93 11.29
N GLN A 94 10.36 12.72 10.21
CA GLN A 94 9.19 12.62 9.34
C GLN A 94 9.07 11.24 8.67
N ALA A 95 10.19 10.66 8.24
CA ALA A 95 10.18 9.32 7.67
C ALA A 95 9.87 8.24 8.73
N LEU A 96 10.33 8.41 9.97
CA LEU A 96 10.01 7.52 11.09
C LEU A 96 8.51 7.59 11.43
N THR A 97 7.97 8.80 11.51
CA THR A 97 6.55 9.06 11.70
C THR A 97 5.69 8.43 10.59
N LEU A 98 6.10 8.59 9.33
CA LEU A 98 5.41 7.99 8.20
C LEU A 98 5.49 6.46 8.22
N ALA A 99 6.66 5.89 8.51
CA ALA A 99 6.84 4.43 8.62
C ALA A 99 5.97 3.83 9.73
N ARG A 100 5.89 4.49 10.89
CA ARG A 100 4.98 4.10 11.98
C ARG A 100 3.52 4.16 11.56
N THR A 101 3.12 5.25 10.87
CA THR A 101 1.76 5.42 10.35
C THR A 101 1.39 4.28 9.40
N MET A 102 2.31 3.89 8.51
CA MET A 102 2.12 2.75 7.60
C MET A 102 2.09 1.41 8.33
N ALA A 103 2.85 1.24 9.41
CA ALA A 103 2.75 0.04 10.25
C ALA A 103 1.37 -0.08 10.91
N TYR A 104 0.79 1.03 11.38
CA TYR A 104 -0.58 1.03 11.92
C TYR A 104 -1.64 0.76 10.86
N ILE A 105 -1.45 1.27 9.64
CA ILE A 105 -2.33 0.93 8.51
C ILE A 105 -2.35 -0.58 8.32
N VAL A 106 -1.19 -1.22 8.16
CA VAL A 106 -1.09 -2.67 7.95
C VAL A 106 -1.70 -3.45 9.12
N TYR A 107 -1.41 -3.05 10.36
CA TYR A 107 -1.95 -3.71 11.54
C TYR A 107 -3.49 -3.63 11.62
N ILE A 108 -4.08 -2.46 11.36
CA ILE A 108 -5.53 -2.27 11.40
C ILE A 108 -6.22 -3.00 10.24
N ASP A 109 -5.60 -2.99 9.07
CA ASP A 109 -6.08 -3.71 7.87
C ASP A 109 -6.14 -5.22 8.14
N ASP A 110 -5.03 -5.82 8.62
CA ASP A 110 -5.00 -7.24 8.98
C ASP A 110 -5.95 -7.57 10.17
N TYR A 111 -6.09 -6.66 11.15
CA TYR A 111 -7.05 -6.84 12.25
C TYR A 111 -8.49 -6.97 11.73
N LEU A 112 -8.89 -6.17 10.73
CA LEU A 112 -10.24 -6.17 10.18
C LEU A 112 -10.48 -7.24 9.11
N GLU A 113 -9.47 -7.58 8.32
CA GLU A 113 -9.61 -8.51 7.21
C GLU A 113 -9.31 -9.97 7.59
N GLU A 114 -8.35 -10.20 8.49
CA GLU A 114 -7.82 -11.54 8.80
C GLU A 114 -8.16 -11.99 10.22
N GLU A 115 -7.99 -11.13 11.24
CA GLU A 115 -8.26 -11.50 12.64
C GLU A 115 -9.75 -11.44 12.98
N HIS A 116 -10.45 -10.42 12.49
CA HIS A 116 -11.85 -10.16 12.78
C HIS A 116 -12.70 -9.90 11.53
N PRO A 117 -12.72 -10.84 10.54
CA PRO A 117 -13.50 -10.69 9.31
C PRO A 117 -15.01 -10.62 9.54
N GLU A 118 -15.50 -10.98 10.74
CA GLU A 118 -16.91 -10.89 11.11
C GLU A 118 -17.40 -9.45 11.36
N LEU A 119 -16.48 -8.52 11.63
CA LEU A 119 -16.80 -7.13 11.93
C LEU A 119 -17.19 -6.38 10.66
N ASP A 120 -18.33 -5.70 10.70
CA ASP A 120 -18.85 -4.89 9.60
C ASP A 120 -19.36 -3.52 10.09
N LEU A 121 -20.10 -2.79 9.27
CA LEU A 121 -20.60 -1.45 9.62
C LEU A 121 -21.42 -1.39 10.92
N ALA A 122 -22.04 -2.49 11.35
CA ALA A 122 -22.75 -2.56 12.62
C ALA A 122 -21.80 -2.36 13.82
N ASP A 123 -20.53 -2.72 13.66
CA ASP A 123 -19.49 -2.62 14.68
C ASP A 123 -18.69 -1.32 14.63
N TYR A 124 -19.01 -0.41 13.70
CA TYR A 124 -18.26 0.82 13.42
C TYR A 124 -17.85 1.58 14.68
N ARG A 125 -18.82 1.84 15.57
CA ARG A 125 -18.56 2.57 16.82
C ARG A 125 -17.54 1.86 17.70
N ARG A 126 -17.63 0.54 17.83
CA ARG A 126 -16.72 -0.28 18.64
C ARG A 126 -15.32 -0.29 18.04
N VAL A 127 -15.21 -0.42 16.73
CA VAL A 127 -13.91 -0.42 16.03
C VAL A 127 -13.25 0.96 16.09
N CYS A 128 -14.01 2.04 15.91
CA CYS A 128 -13.49 3.40 16.11
C CYS A 128 -13.01 3.61 17.54
N GLN A 129 -13.72 3.10 18.56
CA GLN A 129 -13.23 3.15 19.94
C GLN A 129 -11.91 2.39 20.11
N ASN A 130 -11.68 1.32 19.34
CA ASN A 130 -10.45 0.55 19.39
C ASN A 130 -9.23 1.31 18.87
N PHE A 131 -9.36 2.02 17.76
CA PHE A 131 -8.20 2.57 17.04
C PHE A 131 -8.14 4.08 16.97
N LEU A 132 -9.24 4.79 17.23
CA LEU A 132 -9.32 6.25 17.19
C LEU A 132 -9.67 6.82 18.57
N LEU A 133 -9.21 8.03 18.87
CA LEU A 133 -9.67 8.74 20.06
C LEU A 133 -11.09 9.28 19.82
N TRP A 134 -12.06 8.66 20.48
CA TRP A 134 -13.46 9.10 20.51
C TRP A 134 -13.79 9.75 21.85
N PRO A 135 -14.61 10.84 21.89
CA PRO A 135 -15.07 11.42 23.15
C PRO A 135 -15.76 10.40 24.06
N ASN A 136 -15.50 10.47 25.38
CA ASN A 136 -16.09 9.60 26.42
C ASN A 136 -15.78 8.09 26.26
N ARG A 137 -14.56 7.77 25.84
CA ARG A 137 -14.05 6.40 25.72
C ARG A 137 -13.66 5.81 27.09
N ASP A 138 -14.04 4.56 27.33
CA ASP A 138 -13.52 3.75 28.44
C ASP A 138 -12.32 2.93 27.96
N LEU A 139 -11.11 3.37 28.34
CA LEU A 139 -9.85 2.71 27.98
C LEU A 139 -9.70 1.32 28.64
N SER A 140 -10.40 1.07 29.75
CA SER A 140 -10.24 -0.16 30.53
C SER A 140 -10.79 -1.41 29.84
N GLN A 141 -11.69 -1.23 28.87
CA GLN A 141 -12.37 -2.33 28.18
C GLN A 141 -11.71 -2.73 26.86
N MET A 142 -10.58 -2.12 26.51
CA MET A 142 -9.95 -2.31 25.21
C MET A 142 -8.73 -3.23 25.28
N PRO A 143 -8.48 -4.03 24.22
CA PRO A 143 -7.20 -4.68 24.05
C PRO A 143 -6.05 -3.67 24.14
N LEU A 144 -5.03 -3.98 24.94
CA LEU A 144 -3.91 -3.07 25.22
C LEU A 144 -3.22 -2.57 23.95
N VAL A 145 -3.04 -3.45 22.96
CA VAL A 145 -2.41 -3.10 21.67
C VAL A 145 -3.20 -2.04 20.91
N ASN A 146 -4.52 -2.20 20.80
CA ASN A 146 -5.42 -1.24 20.14
C ASN A 146 -5.38 0.12 20.88
N ALA A 147 -5.41 0.08 22.21
CA ALA A 147 -5.28 1.28 23.02
C ALA A 147 -3.95 2.02 22.81
N THR A 148 -2.85 1.27 22.67
CA THR A 148 -1.54 1.84 22.35
C THR A 148 -1.51 2.47 20.96
N VAL A 149 -2.00 1.79 19.92
CA VAL A 149 -2.08 2.33 18.55
C VAL A 149 -2.83 3.66 18.55
N ALA A 150 -4.03 3.68 19.13
CA ALA A 150 -4.85 4.89 19.20
C ALA A 150 -4.16 6.05 19.94
N ARG A 151 -3.49 5.76 21.07
CA ARG A 151 -2.73 6.77 21.82
C ARG A 151 -1.57 7.32 21.00
N LYS A 152 -0.81 6.45 20.33
CA LYS A 152 0.36 6.83 19.56
C LYS A 152 0.03 7.64 18.31
N ILE A 153 -1.07 7.33 17.62
CA ILE A 153 -1.56 8.16 16.50
C ILE A 153 -1.81 9.60 16.97
N GLU A 154 -2.33 9.77 18.18
CA GLU A 154 -2.71 11.09 18.70
C GLU A 154 -1.55 11.84 19.38
N GLU A 155 -0.63 11.11 20.01
CA GLU A 155 0.68 11.65 20.41
C GLU A 155 1.42 12.16 19.18
N GLN A 156 1.48 11.37 18.11
CA GLN A 156 2.08 11.78 16.85
C GLN A 156 1.42 13.05 16.30
N PHE A 157 0.08 13.14 16.27
CA PHE A 157 -0.59 14.35 15.79
C PHE A 157 -0.25 15.60 16.59
N ARG A 158 0.00 15.46 17.90
CA ARG A 158 0.42 16.55 18.79
C ARG A 158 1.89 16.90 18.60
N GLU A 159 2.77 15.91 18.47
CA GLU A 159 4.22 16.06 18.30
C GLU A 159 4.59 16.64 16.94
N ASP A 160 3.79 16.39 15.90
CA ASP A 160 4.04 16.90 14.55
C ASP A 160 3.90 18.43 14.44
N GLU A 161 3.33 19.11 15.45
CA GLU A 161 3.16 20.58 15.52
C GLU A 161 2.56 21.23 14.25
N VAL A 162 1.69 20.51 13.54
CA VAL A 162 1.01 21.03 12.34
C VAL A 162 -0.24 21.83 12.71
N PRO A 163 -0.68 22.78 11.86
CA PRO A 163 -1.93 23.52 12.06
C PRO A 163 -3.15 22.64 12.37
N GLU A 164 -4.05 23.13 13.20
CA GLU A 164 -5.21 22.38 13.71
C GLU A 164 -6.08 21.79 12.60
N GLU A 165 -6.23 22.48 11.46
CA GLU A 165 -7.05 21.97 10.35
C GLU A 165 -6.44 20.72 9.71
N TRP A 166 -5.11 20.58 9.74
CA TRP A 166 -4.45 19.34 9.29
C TRP A 166 -4.69 18.20 10.27
N THR A 167 -4.77 18.46 11.56
CA THR A 167 -5.14 17.44 12.55
C THR A 167 -6.58 16.96 12.33
N ALA A 168 -7.51 17.86 12.05
CA ALA A 168 -8.88 17.47 11.69
C ALA A 168 -8.93 16.62 10.41
N MET A 169 -8.18 17.01 9.37
CA MET A 169 -8.12 16.27 8.11
C MET A 169 -7.46 14.88 8.27
N ARG A 170 -6.39 14.79 9.07
CA ARG A 170 -5.71 13.52 9.39
C ARG A 170 -6.64 12.57 10.15
N ARG A 171 -7.40 13.05 11.13
CA ARG A 171 -8.43 12.25 11.82
C ARG A 171 -9.51 11.76 10.86
N LEU A 172 -9.98 12.63 9.97
CA LEU A 172 -11.02 12.29 9.01
C LEU A 172 -10.59 11.16 8.05
N VAL A 173 -9.36 11.19 7.53
CA VAL A 173 -8.90 10.12 6.62
C VAL A 173 -8.75 8.77 7.33
N TRP A 174 -8.32 8.75 8.60
CA TRP A 174 -8.31 7.53 9.41
C TRP A 174 -9.72 6.99 9.65
N GLU A 175 -10.65 7.85 10.05
CA GLU A 175 -12.05 7.50 10.27
C GLU A 175 -12.68 6.91 9.00
N LYS A 176 -12.44 7.55 7.85
CA LYS A 176 -12.95 7.09 6.56
C LYS A 176 -12.30 5.79 6.09
N SER A 177 -11.00 5.57 6.32
CA SER A 177 -10.38 4.26 6.01
C SER A 177 -11.03 3.14 6.81
N ILE A 178 -11.21 3.29 8.13
CA ILE A 178 -11.87 2.27 8.96
C ILE A 178 -13.31 2.03 8.50
N TRP A 179 -14.07 3.10 8.25
CA TRP A 179 -15.45 2.99 7.75
C TRP A 179 -15.50 2.18 6.44
N THR A 180 -14.62 2.50 5.49
CA THR A 180 -14.62 1.87 4.16
C THR A 180 -14.13 0.42 4.18
N MET A 181 -13.19 0.06 5.06
CA MET A 181 -12.82 -1.35 5.32
C MET A 181 -14.01 -2.14 5.89
N LEU A 182 -14.74 -1.57 6.87
CA LEU A 182 -15.95 -2.20 7.42
C LEU A 182 -17.10 -2.29 6.41
N GLN A 183 -17.20 -1.34 5.48
CA GLN A 183 -18.16 -1.40 4.38
C GLN A 183 -17.85 -2.56 3.42
N GLU A 184 -16.57 -2.86 3.16
CA GLU A 184 -16.16 -4.02 2.37
C GLU A 184 -16.54 -5.33 3.07
N ASN A 185 -16.27 -5.44 4.38
CA ASN A 185 -16.72 -6.59 5.17
C ASN A 185 -18.25 -6.71 5.21
N HIS A 186 -18.98 -5.59 5.25
CA HIS A 186 -20.44 -5.56 5.17
C HIS A 186 -20.93 -6.17 3.85
N TRP A 187 -20.37 -5.74 2.72
CA TRP A 187 -20.71 -6.30 1.42
C TRP A 187 -20.49 -7.81 1.35
N LEU A 188 -19.37 -8.29 1.91
CA LEU A 188 -19.06 -9.72 1.96
C LEU A 188 -20.03 -10.50 2.84
N LYS A 189 -20.25 -10.03 4.08
CA LYS A 189 -21.09 -10.68 5.09
C LYS A 189 -22.55 -10.80 4.64
N HIS A 190 -23.09 -9.76 4.02
CA HIS A 190 -24.49 -9.70 3.57
C HIS A 190 -24.67 -10.08 2.10
N LYS A 191 -23.59 -10.44 1.39
CA LYS A 191 -23.59 -10.81 -0.03
C LYS A 191 -24.25 -9.74 -0.90
N GLU A 192 -23.92 -8.48 -0.63
CA GLU A 192 -24.49 -7.36 -1.37
C GLU A 192 -24.06 -7.38 -2.83
N ARG A 193 -24.95 -6.93 -3.72
CA ARG A 193 -24.62 -6.73 -5.12
C ARG A 193 -23.95 -5.36 -5.30
N VAL A 194 -22.62 -5.37 -5.42
CA VAL A 194 -21.80 -4.16 -5.55
C VAL A 194 -21.49 -3.88 -7.02
N THR A 195 -21.55 -2.62 -7.44
CA THR A 195 -21.07 -2.17 -8.76
C THR A 195 -19.60 -1.79 -8.70
N LEU A 196 -18.89 -1.86 -9.83
CA LEU A 196 -17.50 -1.39 -9.90
C LEU A 196 -17.36 0.06 -9.44
N ASP A 197 -18.28 0.95 -9.82
CA ASP A 197 -18.25 2.35 -9.40
C ASP A 197 -18.40 2.53 -7.89
N ALA A 198 -19.30 1.78 -7.25
CA ALA A 198 -19.47 1.81 -5.80
C ALA A 198 -18.23 1.25 -5.08
N TYR A 199 -17.67 0.16 -5.59
CA TYR A 199 -16.43 -0.43 -5.08
C TYR A 199 -15.26 0.57 -5.17
N LEU A 200 -15.04 1.20 -6.32
CA LEU A 200 -13.95 2.17 -6.51
C LEU A 200 -14.18 3.47 -5.72
N ALA A 201 -15.43 3.88 -5.51
CA ALA A 201 -15.74 5.00 -4.61
C ALA A 201 -15.38 4.69 -3.15
N ASN A 202 -15.63 3.46 -2.69
CA ASN A 202 -15.17 3.00 -1.37
C ASN A 202 -13.64 2.89 -1.30
N GLY A 203 -13.05 2.35 -2.38
CA GLY A 203 -11.60 2.21 -2.61
C GLY A 203 -10.80 3.50 -2.50
N MET A 204 -11.44 4.67 -2.61
CA MET A 204 -10.81 5.98 -2.37
C MET A 204 -10.16 6.07 -0.99
N TYR A 205 -10.73 5.42 0.03
CA TYR A 205 -10.21 5.45 1.40
C TYR A 205 -9.69 4.10 1.88
N SER A 206 -10.27 2.98 1.46
CA SER A 206 -9.86 1.66 1.98
C SER A 206 -8.45 1.24 1.51
N SER A 207 -7.90 1.85 0.45
CA SER A 207 -6.48 1.66 0.08
C SER A 207 -5.49 2.25 1.09
N SER A 208 -5.99 3.05 2.04
CA SER A 208 -5.21 3.80 3.05
C SER A 208 -4.18 4.80 2.48
N PHE A 209 -4.10 4.95 1.16
CA PHE A 209 -3.22 5.92 0.50
C PHE A 209 -3.49 7.38 0.92
N PRO A 210 -4.76 7.81 1.15
CA PRO A 210 -5.01 9.16 1.66
C PRO A 210 -4.40 9.43 3.04
N ILE A 211 -4.31 8.44 3.93
CA ILE A 211 -3.67 8.61 5.25
C ILE A 211 -2.21 9.02 5.08
N VAL A 212 -1.50 8.32 4.18
CA VAL A 212 -0.08 8.58 3.87
C VAL A 212 0.09 9.95 3.22
N GLN A 213 -0.70 10.26 2.17
CA GLN A 213 -0.55 11.50 1.41
C GLN A 213 -0.97 12.75 2.19
N VAL A 214 -2.01 12.68 3.03
CA VAL A 214 -2.39 13.79 3.92
C VAL A 214 -1.31 14.03 4.98
N SER A 215 -0.67 12.97 5.48
CA SER A 215 0.46 13.12 6.41
C SER A 215 1.65 13.83 5.76
N ILE A 216 2.01 13.46 4.53
CA ILE A 216 3.05 14.13 3.74
C ILE A 216 2.68 15.60 3.49
N LEU A 217 1.44 15.86 3.07
CA LEU A 217 0.95 17.22 2.81
C LEU A 217 1.03 18.11 4.06
N ALA A 218 0.66 17.58 5.23
CA ALA A 218 0.71 18.30 6.51
C ALA A 218 2.15 18.69 6.91
N PHE A 219 3.15 17.86 6.58
CA PHE A 219 4.56 18.18 6.82
C PHE A 219 5.13 19.23 5.87
N SER A 220 4.65 19.27 4.64
CA SER A 220 5.25 20.08 3.57
C SER A 220 4.54 21.41 3.33
N TYR A 221 3.27 21.55 3.71
CA TYR A 221 2.45 22.70 3.32
C TYR A 221 1.48 23.14 4.43
N GLN A 222 2.01 23.81 5.44
CA GLN A 222 1.24 24.27 6.60
C GLN A 222 0.29 25.44 6.24
N ASP A 223 0.74 26.39 5.40
CA ASP A 223 0.02 27.62 5.06
C ASP A 223 -0.75 27.54 3.72
N VAL A 224 -1.75 26.65 3.65
CA VAL A 224 -2.59 26.46 2.45
C VAL A 224 -4.04 26.82 2.75
N SER A 225 -4.72 27.52 1.83
CA SER A 225 -6.14 27.83 2.00
C SER A 225 -7.01 26.57 1.99
N GLN A 226 -8.12 26.55 2.72
CA GLN A 226 -9.01 25.39 2.77
C GLN A 226 -9.52 24.95 1.39
N GLU A 227 -9.79 25.90 0.49
CA GLU A 227 -10.17 25.61 -0.90
C GLU A 227 -9.10 24.79 -1.62
N LEU A 228 -7.83 25.18 -1.47
CA LEU A 228 -6.72 24.48 -2.10
C LEU A 228 -6.47 23.12 -1.42
N LYS A 229 -6.65 23.00 -0.09
CA LYS A 229 -6.64 21.70 0.62
C LYS A 229 -7.69 20.74 0.04
N ASN A 230 -8.92 21.20 -0.14
CA ASN A 230 -10.01 20.40 -0.73
C ASN A 230 -9.70 19.96 -2.17
N ARG A 231 -9.12 20.86 -2.96
CA ARG A 231 -8.75 20.55 -4.35
C ARG A 231 -7.64 19.52 -4.44
N ILE A 232 -6.60 19.66 -3.62
CA ILE A 232 -5.50 18.69 -3.49
C ILE A 232 -6.04 17.34 -3.04
N PHE A 233 -6.96 17.34 -2.08
CA PHE A 233 -7.59 16.12 -1.59
C PHE A 233 -8.34 15.37 -2.70
N GLY A 234 -8.99 16.08 -3.62
CA GLY A 234 -9.58 15.47 -4.82
C GLY A 234 -8.57 14.69 -5.66
N HIS A 235 -7.37 15.26 -5.88
CA HIS A 235 -6.28 14.58 -6.58
C HIS A 235 -5.74 13.38 -5.80
N ILE A 236 -5.66 13.45 -4.46
CA ILE A 236 -5.29 12.33 -3.59
C ILE A 236 -6.30 11.18 -3.73
N CYS A 237 -7.60 11.47 -3.72
CA CYS A 237 -8.65 10.46 -3.91
C CYS A 237 -8.57 9.80 -5.30
N GLN A 238 -8.28 10.56 -6.35
CA GLN A 238 -8.07 10.00 -7.68
C GLN A 238 -6.82 9.11 -7.74
N ALA A 239 -5.70 9.56 -7.16
CA ALA A 239 -4.50 8.74 -7.03
C ALA A 239 -4.75 7.44 -6.24
N SER A 240 -5.56 7.52 -5.18
CA SER A 240 -5.97 6.36 -4.38
C SER A 240 -6.71 5.30 -5.20
N ARG A 241 -7.59 5.70 -6.14
CA ARG A 241 -8.26 4.77 -7.07
C ARG A 241 -7.26 4.02 -7.95
N VAL A 242 -6.26 4.73 -8.47
CA VAL A 242 -5.17 4.14 -9.27
C VAL A 242 -4.42 3.09 -8.46
N VAL A 243 -4.05 3.42 -7.22
CA VAL A 243 -3.36 2.52 -6.29
C VAL A 243 -4.22 1.29 -5.96
N ARG A 244 -5.53 1.48 -5.72
CA ARG A 244 -6.48 0.38 -5.49
C ARG A 244 -6.51 -0.59 -6.66
N LEU A 245 -6.64 -0.11 -7.89
CA LEU A 245 -6.68 -0.98 -9.08
C LEU A 245 -5.38 -1.79 -9.26
N ALA A 246 -4.22 -1.17 -8.96
CA ALA A 246 -2.93 -1.86 -9.00
C ALA A 246 -2.83 -2.95 -7.92
N ASN A 247 -3.28 -2.63 -6.70
CA ASN A 247 -3.38 -3.59 -5.61
C ASN A 247 -4.28 -4.77 -5.99
N ASP A 248 -5.51 -4.52 -6.46
CA ASP A 248 -6.45 -5.55 -6.89
C ASP A 248 -5.83 -6.52 -7.92
N LEU A 249 -5.08 -5.99 -8.91
CA LEU A 249 -4.38 -6.83 -9.89
C LEU A 249 -3.35 -7.77 -9.26
N ARG A 250 -2.64 -7.28 -8.24
CA ARG A 250 -1.59 -7.99 -7.53
C ARG A 250 -2.14 -9.02 -6.55
N THR A 251 -3.24 -8.70 -5.87
CA THR A 251 -3.78 -9.48 -4.74
C THR A 251 -4.97 -10.36 -5.10
N HIS A 252 -5.55 -10.21 -6.30
CA HIS A 252 -6.74 -10.93 -6.76
C HIS A 252 -6.73 -12.43 -6.46
N GLU A 253 -5.66 -13.15 -6.81
CA GLU A 253 -5.61 -14.61 -6.60
C GLU A 253 -5.74 -14.99 -5.11
N ARG A 254 -5.09 -14.23 -4.24
CA ARG A 254 -5.13 -14.44 -2.78
C ARG A 254 -6.51 -14.10 -2.22
N GLU A 255 -7.03 -12.93 -2.57
CA GLU A 255 -8.33 -12.44 -2.08
C GLU A 255 -9.48 -13.34 -2.54
N SER A 256 -9.44 -13.79 -3.80
CA SER A 256 -10.42 -14.74 -4.33
C SER A 256 -10.39 -16.07 -3.58
N ALA A 257 -9.20 -16.57 -3.21
CA ALA A 257 -9.06 -17.78 -2.39
C ALA A 257 -9.62 -17.62 -0.97
N GLN A 258 -9.68 -16.39 -0.45
CA GLN A 258 -10.31 -16.05 0.83
C GLN A 258 -11.82 -15.80 0.70
N GLY A 259 -12.40 -15.93 -0.50
CA GLY A 259 -13.81 -15.64 -0.76
C GLY A 259 -14.15 -14.15 -0.81
N ARG A 260 -13.13 -13.28 -0.88
CA ARG A 260 -13.27 -11.84 -1.11
C ARG A 260 -13.42 -11.58 -2.61
N PHE A 261 -13.97 -10.43 -2.98
CA PHE A 261 -14.06 -9.97 -4.37
C PHE A 261 -13.36 -8.62 -4.53
N ASN A 262 -12.82 -8.37 -5.71
CA ASN A 262 -12.23 -7.08 -6.06
C ASN A 262 -12.61 -6.62 -7.49
N SER A 263 -11.96 -5.58 -8.02
CA SER A 263 -12.28 -5.04 -9.35
C SER A 263 -12.24 -6.09 -10.47
N VAL A 264 -11.35 -7.09 -10.38
CA VAL A 264 -11.24 -8.15 -11.40
C VAL A 264 -12.51 -9.00 -11.41
N ASP A 265 -13.01 -9.38 -10.23
CA ASP A 265 -14.24 -10.18 -10.09
C ASP A 265 -15.47 -9.39 -10.55
N LEU A 266 -15.56 -8.11 -10.18
CA LEU A 266 -16.67 -7.24 -10.58
C LEU A 266 -16.73 -7.02 -12.10
N ILE A 267 -15.58 -6.93 -12.77
CA ILE A 267 -15.50 -6.81 -14.23
C ILE A 267 -15.79 -8.15 -14.93
N SER A 268 -15.38 -9.27 -14.33
CA SER A 268 -15.62 -10.62 -14.86
C SER A 268 -17.10 -11.00 -14.74
N GLY A 269 -17.73 -10.78 -13.58
CA GLY A 269 -19.13 -11.10 -13.31
C GLY A 269 -20.15 -10.29 -14.12
N GLY A 270 -19.71 -9.25 -14.85
CA GLY A 270 -20.56 -8.44 -15.73
C GLY A 270 -20.88 -9.06 -17.09
N SER A 271 -20.24 -10.16 -17.49
CA SER A 271 -20.50 -10.83 -18.78
C SER A 271 -20.09 -12.31 -18.75
N ALA A 272 -21.00 -13.20 -19.15
CA ALA A 272 -20.76 -14.65 -19.23
C ALA A 272 -19.66 -15.06 -20.23
N GLU A 273 -19.19 -14.13 -21.08
CA GLU A 273 -18.19 -14.38 -22.12
C GLU A 273 -16.77 -13.90 -21.74
N ARG A 274 -16.58 -13.20 -20.61
CA ARG A 274 -15.27 -12.66 -20.24
C ARG A 274 -14.40 -13.70 -19.54
N THR A 275 -13.25 -13.99 -20.13
CA THR A 275 -12.18 -14.74 -19.46
C THR A 275 -11.58 -13.91 -18.33
N LEU A 276 -10.99 -14.58 -17.34
CA LEU A 276 -10.25 -13.92 -16.25
C LEU A 276 -9.14 -13.00 -16.78
N ASP A 277 -8.40 -13.45 -17.80
CA ASP A 277 -7.37 -12.63 -18.44
C ASP A 277 -7.93 -11.35 -19.05
N SER A 278 -9.09 -11.43 -19.71
CA SER A 278 -9.76 -10.24 -20.27
C SER A 278 -10.21 -9.27 -19.18
N ALA A 279 -10.65 -9.76 -18.02
CA ALA A 279 -11.00 -8.91 -16.88
C ALA A 279 -9.76 -8.23 -16.28
N ARG A 280 -8.65 -8.95 -16.13
CA ARG A 280 -7.37 -8.39 -15.66
C ARG A 280 -6.84 -7.32 -16.62
N ASP A 281 -6.92 -7.54 -17.92
CA ASP A 281 -6.53 -6.54 -18.92
C ASP A 281 -7.45 -5.30 -18.88
N ALA A 282 -8.75 -5.48 -18.67
CA ALA A 282 -9.68 -4.36 -18.49
C ALA A 282 -9.40 -3.54 -17.22
N VAL A 283 -9.10 -4.19 -16.08
CA VAL A 283 -8.66 -3.49 -14.86
C VAL A 283 -7.36 -2.71 -15.10
N ARG A 284 -6.39 -3.31 -15.81
CA ARG A 284 -5.13 -2.63 -16.15
C ARG A 284 -5.37 -1.40 -17.02
N HIS A 285 -6.20 -1.49 -18.04
CA HIS A 285 -6.53 -0.34 -18.89
C HIS A 285 -7.25 0.76 -18.11
N LEU A 286 -8.18 0.41 -17.21
CA LEU A 286 -8.84 1.39 -16.34
C LEU A 286 -7.83 2.10 -15.43
N MET A 287 -6.89 1.35 -14.83
CA MET A 287 -5.81 1.90 -14.01
C MET A 287 -4.94 2.89 -14.80
N GLU A 288 -4.52 2.51 -16.01
CA GLU A 288 -3.72 3.36 -16.89
C GLU A 288 -4.47 4.64 -17.30
N GLU A 289 -5.77 4.51 -17.60
CA GLU A 289 -6.62 5.65 -17.94
C GLU A 289 -6.77 6.61 -16.77
N GLU A 290 -7.11 6.12 -15.57
CA GLU A 290 -7.25 6.91 -14.34
C GLU A 290 -5.94 7.64 -14.01
N PHE A 291 -4.79 6.97 -14.16
CA PHE A 291 -3.49 7.58 -13.92
C PHE A 291 -3.14 8.66 -14.95
N GLU A 292 -3.50 8.44 -16.22
CA GLU A 292 -3.33 9.45 -17.26
C GLU A 292 -4.25 10.66 -17.03
N GLN A 293 -5.49 10.44 -16.58
CA GLN A 293 -6.41 11.50 -16.22
C GLN A 293 -5.90 12.32 -15.02
N LEU A 294 -5.35 11.68 -13.99
CA LEU A 294 -4.71 12.35 -12.85
C LEU A 294 -3.57 13.27 -13.31
N LYS A 295 -2.65 12.76 -14.13
CA LYS A 295 -1.53 13.55 -14.67
C LYS A 295 -2.03 14.76 -15.46
N LYS A 296 -3.07 14.58 -16.29
CA LYS A 296 -3.69 15.68 -17.05
C LYS A 296 -4.37 16.70 -16.13
N ALA A 297 -5.06 16.24 -15.08
CA ALA A 297 -5.70 17.11 -14.11
C ALA A 297 -4.66 17.98 -13.37
N ILE A 298 -3.60 17.36 -12.85
CA ILE A 298 -2.50 18.06 -12.17
C ILE A 298 -1.78 19.02 -13.12
N ALA A 299 -1.52 18.62 -14.36
CA ALA A 299 -0.89 19.49 -15.35
C ALA A 299 -1.72 20.75 -15.70
N ARG A 300 -3.03 20.72 -15.46
CA ARG A 300 -3.94 21.88 -15.62
C ARG A 300 -3.95 22.80 -14.40
N GLU A 301 -3.53 22.33 -13.22
CA GLU A 301 -3.47 23.08 -11.96
C GLU A 301 -2.33 24.11 -11.90
N ARG A 302 -1.71 24.50 -13.02
CA ARG A 302 -0.54 25.40 -13.09
C ARG A 302 -0.71 26.74 -12.35
N ARG A 303 -1.94 27.09 -11.93
CA ARG A 303 -2.25 28.30 -11.15
C ARG A 303 -2.03 28.18 -9.65
N THR A 304 -1.74 26.99 -9.11
CA THR A 304 -1.64 26.77 -7.65
C THR A 304 -0.27 27.04 -7.05
N GLY A 305 0.77 27.32 -7.87
CA GLY A 305 2.11 27.84 -7.53
C GLY A 305 2.81 27.21 -6.31
N ILE A 306 2.31 27.52 -5.12
CA ILE A 306 2.76 27.07 -3.81
C ILE A 306 2.69 25.53 -3.68
N THR A 307 1.69 24.86 -4.25
CA THR A 307 1.47 23.41 -4.03
C THR A 307 1.84 22.55 -5.23
N GLN A 308 2.50 23.11 -6.25
CA GLN A 308 2.86 22.36 -7.46
C GLN A 308 3.87 21.24 -7.20
N GLN A 309 4.82 21.46 -6.29
CA GLN A 309 5.78 20.43 -5.91
C GLN A 309 5.08 19.23 -5.25
N PHE A 310 4.08 19.45 -4.40
CA PHE A 310 3.24 18.37 -3.85
C PHE A 310 2.54 17.59 -4.96
N LEU A 311 1.90 18.27 -5.91
CA LEU A 311 1.13 17.61 -6.96
C LEU A 311 2.05 16.79 -7.89
N SER A 312 3.24 17.29 -8.21
CA SER A 312 4.25 16.50 -8.92
C SER A 312 4.64 15.26 -8.11
N HIS A 313 4.91 15.46 -6.82
CA HIS A 313 5.30 14.39 -5.91
C HIS A 313 4.18 13.35 -5.70
N LEU A 314 2.91 13.75 -5.77
CA LEU A 314 1.76 12.84 -5.72
C LEU A 314 1.76 11.90 -6.95
N VAL A 315 2.07 12.41 -8.13
CA VAL A 315 2.22 11.58 -9.35
C VAL A 315 3.37 10.58 -9.17
N ASP A 316 4.52 11.06 -8.69
CA ASP A 316 5.69 10.21 -8.46
C ASP A 316 5.43 9.13 -7.40
N SER A 317 4.78 9.50 -6.29
CA SER A 317 4.36 8.58 -5.23
C SER A 317 3.37 7.52 -5.72
N THR A 318 2.44 7.92 -6.60
CA THR A 318 1.51 6.99 -7.23
C THR A 318 2.27 6.00 -8.12
N GLN A 319 3.23 6.48 -8.91
CA GLN A 319 4.06 5.60 -9.75
C GLN A 319 4.90 4.62 -8.91
N VAL A 320 5.46 5.07 -7.78
CA VAL A 320 6.19 4.19 -6.84
C VAL A 320 5.32 3.01 -6.39
N LEU A 321 4.04 3.26 -6.07
CA LEU A 321 3.12 2.19 -5.68
C LEU A 321 2.70 1.31 -6.87
N LEU A 322 2.52 1.88 -8.06
CA LEU A 322 2.30 1.08 -9.26
C LEU A 322 3.44 0.10 -9.53
N ASP A 323 4.69 0.56 -9.39
CA ASP A 323 5.87 -0.27 -9.56
C ASP A 323 5.99 -1.33 -8.45
N PHE A 324 5.57 -1.00 -7.22
CA PHE A 324 5.49 -1.96 -6.11
C PHE A 324 4.46 -3.08 -6.36
N TYR A 325 3.30 -2.74 -6.94
CA TYR A 325 2.25 -3.70 -7.24
C TYR A 325 2.40 -4.40 -8.59
N GLU A 326 3.44 -4.09 -9.38
CA GLU A 326 3.64 -4.68 -10.70
C GLU A 326 3.79 -6.21 -10.60
N VAL A 327 2.97 -6.94 -11.37
CA VAL A 327 3.00 -8.40 -11.42
C VAL A 327 4.05 -8.84 -12.46
N PRO A 328 5.11 -9.58 -12.08
CA PRO A 328 6.09 -10.09 -13.02
C PRO A 328 5.42 -11.04 -14.03
N GLY A 329 5.37 -10.64 -15.32
CA GLY A 329 4.81 -11.47 -16.40
C GLY A 329 3.69 -10.84 -17.23
N GLY A 330 3.25 -9.61 -16.93
CA GLY A 330 2.46 -8.83 -17.88
C GLY A 330 3.22 -8.65 -19.19
N ARG A 331 2.56 -8.79 -20.35
CA ARG A 331 3.15 -8.80 -21.72
C ARG A 331 3.99 -7.55 -22.10
N HIS A 332 4.23 -6.61 -21.18
CA HIS A 332 4.99 -5.37 -21.38
C HIS A 332 6.27 -5.23 -20.55
N SER A 333 6.73 -6.28 -19.86
CA SER A 333 8.05 -6.29 -19.21
C SER A 333 9.25 -6.16 -20.17
N GLN A 334 9.03 -6.01 -21.48
CA GLN A 334 10.08 -5.79 -22.49
C GLN A 334 10.29 -4.32 -22.91
N GLY A 335 9.63 -3.33 -22.29
CA GLY A 335 9.59 -1.96 -22.84
C GLY A 335 10.06 -0.78 -21.99
N ARG A 336 10.35 -0.93 -20.69
CA ARG A 336 10.72 0.23 -19.85
C ARG A 336 12.24 0.43 -19.83
N PRO A 337 12.78 1.56 -20.31
CA PRO A 337 14.18 1.91 -20.06
C PRO A 337 14.32 2.25 -18.58
N ASP A 338 15.35 1.70 -17.93
CA ASP A 338 15.79 2.06 -16.58
C ASP A 338 15.92 3.58 -16.46
N ARG A 339 14.88 4.25 -15.96
CA ARG A 339 14.97 5.65 -15.56
C ARG A 339 15.57 5.66 -14.17
N ALA A 340 16.89 5.72 -14.13
CA ALA A 340 17.63 6.17 -12.97
C ALA A 340 17.01 7.47 -12.45
N LEU A 341 16.46 7.42 -11.23
CA LEU A 341 16.05 8.58 -10.45
C LEU A 341 17.16 9.63 -10.50
N LYS A 342 16.93 10.71 -11.25
CA LYS A 342 17.81 11.87 -11.21
C LYS A 342 17.50 12.63 -9.94
N ALA A 343 18.45 12.62 -9.01
CA ALA A 343 18.49 13.58 -7.91
C ALA A 343 18.44 15.00 -8.48
N SER A 344 17.49 15.80 -8.02
CA SER A 344 17.49 17.26 -8.11
C SER A 344 17.20 17.79 -6.72
#